data_AF-A0A395W547-F1
#
_entry.id   AF-A0A395W547-F1
#
_cell.length_a   1.000
_cell.length_b   1.000
_cell.length_c   1.000
_cell.angle_alpha   90.00
_cell.angle_beta   90.00
_cell.angle_gamma   90.00
#
_symmetry.space_group_name_H-M   'P 1'
#
loop_
_entity.id
_entity.type
_entity.pdbx_description
1 polymer ?
#
loop_
_entity_poly.entity_id
_entity_poly.type
_entity_poly.pdbx_seq_one_letter_code
_entity_poly.pdbx_strand_id
1 'polypeptide(L)'
;MSFNLRLSILIIALILAAVILRVLHKDMIPVKYSLLWAIGVILLIILSIWPNILVSLASLIGFQTISNMVTGVLFIILLFITISLTVIVSGQKKKITLLVQEVSILKNRVDDLENKKGEL
;
A
#
# COMPACT_ATOMS: atom_id res chain seq x y z
N MET A 1 -9.80 27.26 -8.15
CA MET A 1 -8.49 26.61 -7.88
C MET A 1 -7.45 27.27 -8.78
N SER A 2 -6.29 27.68 -8.26
CA SER A 2 -5.24 28.28 -9.10
C SER A 2 -4.64 27.23 -10.05
N PHE A 3 -4.25 27.65 -11.26
CA PHE A 3 -3.66 26.78 -12.27
C PHE A 3 -2.45 26.00 -11.74
N ASN A 4 -1.64 26.68 -10.92
CA ASN A 4 -0.45 26.10 -10.27
C ASN A 4 -0.78 24.87 -9.41
N LEU A 5 -1.88 24.90 -8.64
CA LEU A 5 -2.27 23.76 -7.81
C LEU A 5 -2.72 22.56 -8.64
N ARG A 6 -3.45 22.78 -9.72
CA ARG A 6 -3.86 21.70 -10.63
C ARG A 6 -2.64 21.01 -11.25
N LEU A 7 -1.68 21.81 -11.72
CA LEU A 7 -0.47 21.30 -12.35
C LEU A 7 0.38 20.48 -11.37
N SER A 8 0.55 20.96 -10.13
CA SER A 8 1.30 20.23 -9.10
C SER A 8 0.64 18.89 -8.75
N ILE A 9 -0.69 18.86 -8.58
CA ILE A 9 -1.42 17.60 -8.28
C ILE A 9 -1.29 16.62 -9.45
N LEU A 10 -1.37 17.10 -10.69
CA LEU A 10 -1.25 16.26 -11.88
C LEU A 10 0.14 15.65 -12.03
N ILE A 11 1.19 16.44 -11.80
CA ILE A 11 2.59 15.95 -11.82
C ILE A 11 2.80 14.88 -10.74
N ILE A 12 2.34 15.14 -9.51
CA ILE A 12 2.44 14.18 -8.40
C ILE A 12 1.70 12.88 -8.75
N ALA A 13 0.48 12.98 -9.30
CA ALA A 13 -0.31 11.82 -9.70
C ALA A 13 0.38 10.98 -10.78
N LEU A 14 0.99 11.62 -11.79
CA LEU A 14 1.75 10.93 -12.84
C LEU A 14 3.01 10.24 -12.30
N ILE A 15 3.75 10.90 -11.41
CA ILE A 15 4.92 10.29 -10.74
C ILE A 15 4.47 9.08 -9.93
N LEU A 16 3.41 9.21 -9.15
CA LEU A 16 2.85 8.12 -8.35
C LEU A 16 2.44 6.94 -9.24
N ALA A 17 1.75 7.22 -10.35
CA ALA A 17 1.34 6.21 -11.33
C ALA A 17 2.55 5.48 -11.92
N ALA A 18 3.59 6.20 -12.33
CA ALA A 18 4.81 5.62 -12.87
C ALA A 18 5.54 4.72 -11.85
N VAL A 19 5.60 5.15 -10.58
CA VAL A 19 6.19 4.35 -9.49
C VAL A 19 5.39 3.06 -9.29
N ILE A 20 4.06 3.14 -9.23
CA ILE A 20 3.19 1.96 -9.05
C ILE A 20 3.34 0.98 -10.21
N LEU A 21 3.32 1.48 -11.46
CA LEU A 21 3.51 0.64 -12.64
C LEU A 21 4.86 -0.07 -12.63
N ARG A 22 5.93 0.62 -12.22
CA ARG A 22 7.28 0.05 -12.12
C ARG A 22 7.38 -1.01 -11.02
N VAL A 23 6.74 -0.77 -9.89
CA VAL A 23 6.72 -1.72 -8.75
C VAL A 23 5.87 -2.95 -9.07
N LEU A 24 4.76 -2.77 -9.80
CA LEU A 24 3.91 -3.85 -10.29
C LEU A 24 4.62 -4.70 -11.34
N HIS A 25 5.33 -4.08 -12.29
CA HIS A 25 6.11 -4.79 -13.31
C HIS A 25 7.27 -5.62 -12.73
N LYS A 26 7.76 -5.28 -11.53
CA LYS A 26 8.84 -6.05 -10.88
C LYS A 26 8.33 -7.20 -9.99
N ASP A 27 7.03 -7.52 -10.00
CA ASP A 27 6.39 -8.52 -9.13
C ASP A 27 6.68 -8.33 -7.62
N MET A 28 7.17 -7.15 -7.22
CA MET A 28 7.57 -6.87 -5.84
C MET A 28 6.36 -6.72 -4.92
N ILE A 29 5.18 -6.47 -5.49
CA ILE A 29 3.91 -6.34 -4.77
C ILE A 29 2.88 -7.27 -5.41
N PRO A 30 2.23 -8.15 -4.62
CA PRO A 30 1.09 -8.94 -5.10
C PRO A 30 -0.01 -8.03 -5.66
N VAL A 31 -0.52 -8.34 -6.86
CA VAL A 31 -1.52 -7.57 -7.64
C VAL A 31 -2.70 -7.04 -6.82
N LYS A 32 -3.13 -7.79 -5.78
CA LYS A 32 -4.17 -7.35 -4.84
C LYS A 32 -3.89 -6.01 -4.15
N TYR A 33 -2.62 -5.66 -3.92
CA TYR A 33 -2.24 -4.43 -3.22
C TYR A 33 -1.98 -3.26 -4.18
N SER A 34 -1.65 -3.55 -5.44
CA SER A 34 -1.54 -2.50 -6.47
C SER A 34 -2.90 -1.94 -6.85
N LEU A 35 -3.99 -2.69 -6.67
CA LEU A 35 -5.36 -2.22 -6.87
C LEU A 35 -5.70 -1.01 -6.00
N LEU A 36 -5.35 -1.04 -4.71
CA LEU A 36 -5.56 0.08 -3.78
C LEU A 36 -4.79 1.34 -4.23
N TRP A 37 -3.56 1.16 -4.70
CA TRP A 37 -2.73 2.23 -5.25
C TRP A 37 -3.27 2.78 -6.58
N ALA A 38 -3.74 1.90 -7.47
CA ALA A 38 -4.36 2.30 -8.73
C ALA A 38 -5.63 3.13 -8.50
N ILE A 39 -6.48 2.72 -7.55
CA ILE A 39 -7.67 3.49 -7.17
C ILE A 39 -7.29 4.88 -6.67
N GLY A 40 -6.27 4.99 -5.81
CA GLY A 40 -5.79 6.29 -5.32
C GLY A 40 -5.29 7.22 -6.43
N VAL A 41 -4.52 6.69 -7.39
CA VAL A 41 -4.07 7.45 -8.58
C VAL A 41 -5.24 7.89 -9.43
N ILE A 42 -6.19 6.99 -9.72
CA ILE A 42 -7.38 7.32 -10.50
C ILE A 42 -8.17 8.43 -9.80
N LEU A 43 -8.34 8.35 -8.48
CA LEU A 43 -9.02 9.37 -7.69
C LEU A 43 -8.32 10.73 -7.83
N LEU A 44 -6.99 10.77 -7.73
CA LEU A 44 -6.20 12.00 -7.87
C LEU A 44 -6.30 12.61 -9.28
N ILE A 45 -6.29 11.78 -10.32
CA ILE A 45 -6.45 12.23 -11.71
C ILE A 45 -7.85 12.83 -11.92
N ILE A 46 -8.90 12.14 -11.46
CA ILE A 46 -10.29 12.63 -11.52
C ILE A 46 -10.41 13.98 -10.79
N LEU A 47 -9.80 14.08 -9.60
CA LEU A 47 -9.75 15.32 -8.81
C LEU A 47 -9.11 16.49 -9.57
N SER A 48 -8.03 16.21 -10.32
CA SER A 48 -7.31 17.22 -11.08
C SER A 48 -8.12 17.73 -12.28
N ILE A 49 -8.85 16.83 -12.95
CA ILE A 49 -9.66 17.16 -14.14
C ILE A 49 -10.99 17.84 -13.76
N TRP A 50 -11.68 17.36 -12.72
CA TRP A 50 -12.99 17.87 -12.28
C TRP A 50 -12.99 18.42 -10.84
N PRO A 51 -12.46 19.64 -10.62
CA PRO A 51 -12.41 20.24 -9.29
C PRO A 51 -13.76 20.74 -8.78
N ASN A 52 -14.78 20.86 -9.63
CA ASN A 52 -16.11 21.31 -9.18
C ASN A 52 -16.76 20.31 -8.22
N ILE A 53 -16.51 19.00 -8.40
CA ILE A 53 -16.98 17.94 -7.49
C ILE A 53 -16.37 18.13 -6.09
N LEU A 54 -15.09 18.49 -6.04
CA LEU A 54 -14.39 18.82 -4.80
C LEU A 54 -14.96 20.07 -4.14
N VAL A 55 -15.27 21.12 -4.89
CA VAL A 55 -15.84 22.35 -4.31
C VAL A 55 -17.18 22.07 -3.64
N SER A 56 -18.04 21.27 -4.29
CA SER A 56 -19.31 20.85 -3.71
C SER A 56 -19.13 20.03 -2.43
N LEU A 57 -18.25 19.03 -2.45
CA LEU A 57 -17.94 18.21 -1.26
C LEU A 57 -17.29 19.03 -0.14
N ALA A 58 -16.37 19.95 -0.47
CA ALA A 58 -15.71 20.85 0.49
C ALA A 58 -16.74 21.71 1.21
N SER A 59 -17.71 22.28 0.47
CA SER A 59 -18.78 23.09 1.06
C SER A 59 -19.73 22.27 1.95
N LEU A 60 -19.92 20.98 1.64
CA LEU A 60 -20.77 20.07 2.40
C LEU A 60 -20.11 19.61 3.71
N ILE A 61 -18.80 19.36 3.67
CA ILE A 61 -18.01 18.91 4.83
C ILE A 61 -17.54 20.10 5.69
N GLY A 62 -17.53 21.33 5.14
CA GLY A 62 -17.16 22.56 5.85
C GLY A 62 -15.69 22.97 5.69
N PHE A 63 -14.99 22.51 4.66
CA PHE A 63 -13.61 22.93 4.37
C PHE A 63 -13.56 24.33 3.76
N GLN A 64 -12.81 25.25 4.37
CA GLN A 64 -12.64 26.63 3.89
C GLN A 64 -11.82 26.75 2.58
N THR A 65 -10.83 25.87 2.37
CA THR A 65 -10.00 25.90 1.16
C THR A 65 -9.91 24.52 0.51
N ILE A 66 -9.92 24.51 -0.83
CA ILE A 66 -9.79 23.27 -1.63
C ILE A 66 -8.46 22.57 -1.31
N SER A 67 -7.39 23.34 -1.06
CA SER A 67 -6.08 22.81 -0.69
C SER A 67 -6.13 21.97 0.59
N ASN A 68 -6.82 22.46 1.63
CA ASN A 68 -6.91 21.75 2.91
C ASN A 68 -7.70 20.45 2.76
N MET A 69 -8.77 20.46 1.95
CA MET A 69 -9.53 19.24 1.68
C MET A 69 -8.69 18.21 0.90
N VAL A 70 -7.95 18.62 -0.12
CA VAL A 70 -7.06 17.72 -0.88
C VAL A 70 -6.01 17.10 0.04
N THR A 71 -5.40 17.89 0.93
CA THR A 71 -4.47 17.38 1.94
C THR A 71 -5.14 16.37 2.88
N GLY A 72 -6.36 16.66 3.35
CA GLY A 72 -7.13 15.73 4.20
C GLY A 72 -7.44 14.40 3.50
N VAL A 73 -7.86 14.44 2.24
CA VAL A 73 -8.10 13.24 1.42
C VAL A 73 -6.80 12.43 1.24
N LEU A 74 -5.68 13.11 0.95
CA LEU A 74 -4.36 12.48 0.88
C LEU A 74 -3.99 11.77 2.19
N PHE A 75 -4.19 12.41 3.34
CA PHE A 75 -3.94 11.79 4.65
C PHE A 75 -4.79 10.55 4.90
N ILE A 76 -6.09 10.61 4.57
CA ILE A 76 -6.99 9.46 4.72
C ILE A 76 -6.51 8.29 3.84
N ILE A 77 -6.17 8.56 2.58
CA ILE A 77 -5.62 7.54 1.68
C ILE A 77 -4.33 6.94 2.26
N LEU A 78 -3.43 7.78 2.79
CA LEU A 78 -2.17 7.36 3.39
C LEU A 78 -2.39 6.48 4.63
N LEU A 79 -3.39 6.80 5.46
CA LEU A 79 -3.79 5.97 6.60
C LEU A 79 -4.30 4.60 6.16
N PHE A 80 -5.18 4.54 5.15
CA PHE A 80 -5.66 3.26 4.61
C PHE A 80 -4.52 2.40 4.04
N ILE A 81 -3.56 3.02 3.36
CA ILE A 81 -2.36 2.33 2.87
C ILE A 81 -1.55 1.78 4.04
N THR A 82 -1.35 2.57 5.10
CA THR A 82 -0.56 2.17 6.27
C THR A 82 -1.22 1.00 7.02
N ILE A 83 -2.54 1.04 7.19
CA ILE A 83 -3.32 -0.07 7.78
C ILE A 83 -3.19 -1.31 6.92
N SER A 84 -3.34 -1.17 5.60
CA SER A 84 -3.19 -2.29 4.66
C SER A 84 -1.80 -2.92 4.78
N LEU A 85 -0.74 -2.11 4.78
CA LEU A 85 0.63 -2.58 4.94
C LEU A 85 0.83 -3.31 6.27
N THR A 86 0.26 -2.78 7.35
CA THR A 86 0.33 -3.39 8.69
C THR A 86 -0.29 -4.79 8.69
N VAL A 87 -1.45 -4.97 8.07
CA VAL A 87 -2.12 -6.29 7.94
C VAL A 87 -1.24 -7.27 7.16
N ILE A 88 -0.59 -6.81 6.09
CA ILE A 88 0.31 -7.64 5.27
C ILE A 88 1.51 -8.10 6.09
N VAL A 89 2.20 -7.16 6.74
CA VAL A 89 3.38 -7.45 7.55
C VAL A 89 3.03 -8.39 8.70
N SER A 90 1.87 -8.20 9.33
CA SER A 90 1.37 -9.11 10.36
C SER A 90 1.15 -10.53 9.83
N GLY A 91 0.53 -10.66 8.66
CA GLY A 91 0.34 -11.95 7.99
C GLY A 91 1.66 -12.63 7.58
N GLN A 92 2.62 -11.87 7.07
CA GLN A 92 3.96 -12.35 6.73
C GLN A 92 4.71 -12.82 7.97
N LYS A 93 4.66 -12.05 9.08
CA LYS A 93 5.28 -12.42 10.36
C LYS A 93 4.78 -13.78 10.85
N LYS A 94 3.45 -14.03 10.77
CA LYS A 94 2.87 -15.34 11.13
C LYS A 94 3.42 -16.49 10.28
N LYS A 95 3.53 -16.30 8.97
CA LYS A 95 4.09 -17.32 8.06
C LYS A 95 5.56 -17.61 8.37
N ILE A 96 6.36 -16.58 8.63
CA ILE A 96 7.77 -16.75 9.02
C ILE A 96 7.86 -17.55 10.32
N THR A 97 7.04 -17.25 11.33
CA THR A 97 7.02 -18.03 12.58
C THR A 97 6.68 -19.50 12.33
N LEU A 98 5.70 -19.80 11.49
CA LEU A 98 5.34 -21.18 11.15
C LEU A 98 6.48 -21.90 10.41
N LEU A 99 7.13 -21.25 9.44
CA LEU A 99 8.28 -21.82 8.74
C LEU A 99 9.45 -22.09 9.69
N VAL A 100 9.72 -21.20 10.63
CA VAL A 100 10.76 -21.41 11.66
C VAL A 100 10.42 -22.63 12.52
N GLN A 101 9.15 -22.81 12.88
CA GLN A 101 8.69 -23.98 13.64
C GLN A 101 8.85 -25.28 12.83
N GLU A 102 8.42 -25.29 11.56
CA GLU A 102 8.58 -26.45 10.67
C GLU A 102 10.05 -26.83 10.50
N VAL A 103 10.94 -25.85 10.28
CA VAL A 103 12.39 -26.07 10.17
C VAL A 103 12.96 -26.63 11.47
N SER A 104 12.50 -26.16 12.63
CA SER A 104 12.97 -26.64 13.93
C SER A 104 12.57 -28.11 14.17
N ILE A 105 11.33 -28.47 13.83
CA ILE A 105 10.85 -29.85 13.91
C ILE A 105 11.63 -30.75 12.94
N LEU A 106 11.89 -30.27 11.72
CA LEU A 106 12.68 -31.01 10.73
C LEU A 106 14.10 -31.27 11.23
N LYS A 107 14.74 -30.25 11.82
CA LYS A 107 16.09 -30.33 12.35
C LYS A 107 16.19 -31.37 13.48
N ASN A 108 15.26 -31.34 14.44
CA ASN A 108 15.21 -32.33 15.52
C ASN A 108 15.06 -33.76 14.97
N ARG A 109 14.22 -33.97 13.95
CA ARG A 109 14.05 -35.30 13.33
C ARG A 109 15.31 -35.78 12.63
N VAL A 110 16.09 -34.88 12.03
CA VAL A 110 17.38 -35.22 11.43
C VAL A 110 18.38 -35.62 12.52
N ASP A 111 18.49 -34.82 13.59
CA ASP A 111 19.37 -35.10 14.72
C ASP A 111 19.05 -36.47 15.37
N ASP A 112 17.76 -36.78 15.58
CA ASP A 112 17.32 -38.08 16.11
C ASP A 112 17.72 -39.26 15.21
N LEU A 113 17.66 -39.08 13.88
CA LEU A 113 18.03 -40.11 12.91
C LEU A 113 19.55 -40.30 12.81
N GLU A 114 20.33 -39.22 12.94
CA GLU A 114 21.79 -39.27 12.96
C GLU A 114 22.30 -39.95 14.24
N ASN A 115 21.72 -39.62 15.40
CA ASN A 115 22.08 -40.24 16.67
C ASN A 115 21.78 -41.75 16.67
N LYS A 116 20.63 -42.18 16.14
CA LYS A 116 20.29 -43.61 16.00
C LYS A 116 21.23 -44.39 15.07
N LYS A 117 21.88 -43.74 14.11
CA LYS A 117 22.86 -44.38 13.22
C LYS A 117 24.25 -44.50 13.86
N GLY A 118 24.59 -43.65 14.82
CA GLY A 118 25.85 -43.72 15.56
C GLY A 118 25.87 -44.79 16.66
N GLU A 119 24.72 -45.34 17.04
CA GLU A 119 24.57 -46.39 18.04
C GLU A 119 24.58 -47.82 17.45
N LEU A 120 24.67 -47.97 16.12
CA LEU A 120 24.78 -49.24 15.38
C LEU A 120 26.19 -49.45 14.83
#